data_AF-A0A6G0Z856-F1
#
_entry.id   AF-A0A6G0Z856-F1
#
_cell.length_a   1.000
_cell.length_b   1.000
_cell.length_c   1.000
_cell.angle_alpha   90.00
_cell.angle_beta   90.00
_cell.angle_gamma   90.00
#
_symmetry.space_group_name_H-M   'P 1'
#
loop_
_entity.id
_entity.type
_entity.pdbx_description
1 polymer ?
#
loop_
_entity_poly.entity_id
_entity_poly.type
_entity_poly.pdbx_seq_one_letter_code
_entity_poly.pdbx_strand_id
1 'polypeptide(L)'
;MKKRSASQRSFGHRWTTVVAAVVVFLSATCLVGHAGAEGRRVYTAPLDDTGRTAVYWTVDYGSRTVKFEAHFSGSGSPFDWFAVGFSDRGNHSGADFCVMWVDWKGVTGMLDTWTNDAGRISVDERQDCEEFNVARFHGGGTALTFTRKFDTCDDERDYLIQDGTTHIVWMVGGGPLFAVEGLLVSQARAKGMQRVQLLKPETPQVKLPNKVSKIDVLASKVNIPAEETTYWCHVMKIPLDLSFKHQIVRFESVIEESSRGVVHHMEVFHCEANANSRIPLYSGPCFSEKRPYKTQVCKKVMAAWAMGAAPFVYPEEAGLPIGGPDFNNYIMLEVHYNNPGLRKGMVDSSGIRLYVTPNVRKYDAGVIELGLEYTDKMAIPPKLEDFTLSGYCIAECTAV
;
A
#
# COMPACT_ATOMS: atom_id res chain seq x y z
N MET A 1 36.72 78.40 5.70
CA MET A 1 37.91 79.17 6.16
C MET A 1 38.93 78.20 6.73
N LYS A 2 40.09 78.11 6.04
CA LYS A 2 41.47 77.74 6.48
C LYS A 2 41.64 76.62 7.53
N LYS A 3 42.43 75.55 7.28
CA LYS A 3 43.88 75.52 6.96
C LYS A 3 44.21 74.22 6.18
N ARG A 4 44.92 74.28 5.02
CA ARG A 4 46.39 74.06 4.80
C ARG A 4 46.91 72.72 5.32
N SER A 5 47.85 72.00 4.72
CA SER A 5 48.50 71.85 3.40
C SER A 5 49.72 70.93 3.63
N ALA A 6 50.24 70.33 2.56
CA ALA A 6 51.57 69.71 2.41
C ALA A 6 51.74 68.27 2.99
N SER A 7 52.11 67.24 2.21
CA SER A 7 53.25 67.03 1.28
C SER A 7 54.59 66.81 1.97
N GLN A 8 55.12 65.57 1.98
CA GLN A 8 56.40 65.18 1.34
C GLN A 8 56.87 63.74 1.70
N ARG A 9 57.21 63.00 0.63
CA ARG A 9 58.40 62.15 0.36
C ARG A 9 59.00 61.18 1.42
N SER A 10 58.99 59.90 1.04
CA SER A 10 60.12 58.95 0.81
C SER A 10 61.23 58.80 1.86
N PHE A 11 61.39 57.58 2.40
CA PHE A 11 62.65 56.83 2.70
C PHE A 11 62.19 55.38 3.07
N GLY A 12 62.77 54.25 2.65
CA GLY A 12 64.16 53.79 2.75
C GLY A 12 64.20 52.56 3.69
N HIS A 13 64.55 51.39 3.17
CA HIS A 13 64.52 50.05 3.81
C HIS A 13 65.30 49.90 5.14
N ARG A 14 64.81 49.07 6.09
CA ARG A 14 65.30 47.68 6.40
C ARG A 14 64.87 47.16 7.81
N TRP A 15 64.22 45.99 7.79
CA TRP A 15 64.19 44.86 8.75
C TRP A 15 63.96 45.07 10.25
N THR A 16 62.82 44.55 10.75
CA THR A 16 62.75 43.78 12.01
C THR A 16 61.55 42.84 12.01
N THR A 17 61.81 41.62 12.45
CA THR A 17 60.94 40.46 12.53
C THR A 17 59.85 40.66 13.58
N VAL A 18 58.58 40.55 13.21
CA VAL A 18 57.48 40.25 14.15
C VAL A 18 56.57 39.22 13.50
N VAL A 19 56.48 38.07 14.15
CA VAL A 19 55.59 36.96 13.82
C VAL A 19 54.14 37.41 14.05
N ALA A 20 53.35 37.41 12.98
CA ALA A 20 51.89 37.48 13.07
C ALA A 20 51.31 36.40 12.14
N ALA A 21 50.70 35.39 12.75
CA ALA A 21 50.00 34.33 12.07
C ALA A 21 48.81 34.90 11.29
N VAL A 22 48.86 34.84 9.96
CA VAL A 22 47.70 35.08 9.10
C VAL A 22 47.09 33.72 8.78
N VAL A 23 46.02 33.38 9.50
CA VAL A 23 45.13 32.28 9.13
C VAL A 23 44.28 32.78 7.97
N VAL A 24 44.60 32.36 6.75
CA VAL A 24 43.72 32.53 5.59
C VAL A 24 42.73 31.38 5.59
N PHE A 25 41.50 31.64 6.05
CA PHE A 25 40.37 30.76 5.78
C PHE A 25 40.00 30.88 4.29
N LEU A 26 40.47 29.93 3.49
CA LEU A 26 39.91 29.66 2.16
C LEU A 26 38.59 28.91 2.35
N SER A 27 37.51 29.63 2.68
CA SER A 27 36.16 29.10 2.55
C SER A 27 35.73 29.24 1.09
N ALA A 28 36.13 28.28 0.26
CA ALA A 28 35.47 28.07 -1.03
C ALA A 28 34.07 27.52 -0.72
N THR A 29 33.06 28.39 -0.74
CA THR A 29 31.66 28.01 -0.71
C THR A 29 31.31 27.32 -2.02
N CYS A 30 31.60 26.02 -2.11
CA CYS A 30 30.81 25.14 -2.96
C CYS A 30 29.44 25.04 -2.30
N LEU A 31 28.48 25.79 -2.84
CA LEU A 31 27.05 25.51 -2.67
C LEU A 31 26.78 24.16 -3.33
N VAL A 32 27.10 23.07 -2.64
CA VAL A 32 26.48 21.78 -2.89
C VAL A 32 25.06 21.95 -2.38
N GLY A 33 24.16 22.31 -3.30
CA GLY A 33 22.74 22.14 -3.10
C GLY A 33 22.54 20.70 -2.67
N HIS A 34 22.25 20.51 -1.38
CA HIS A 34 21.65 19.29 -0.89
C HIS A 34 20.26 19.28 -1.52
N ALA A 35 20.15 18.75 -2.74
CA ALA A 35 18.93 18.13 -3.19
C ALA A 35 18.69 17.00 -2.19
N GLY A 36 17.88 17.28 -1.17
CA GLY A 36 17.46 16.30 -0.19
C GLY A 36 16.89 15.12 -0.96
N ALA A 37 17.49 13.95 -0.79
CA ALA A 37 16.81 12.72 -1.09
C ALA A 37 15.60 12.67 -0.14
N GLU A 38 14.45 13.18 -0.58
CA GLU A 38 13.19 12.71 -0.04
C GLU A 38 13.21 11.20 -0.20
N GLY A 39 13.25 10.47 0.91
CA GLY A 39 13.29 9.02 0.90
C GLY A 39 12.13 8.48 0.08
N ARG A 40 12.43 7.60 -0.89
CA ARG A 40 11.39 6.95 -1.71
C ARG A 40 10.35 6.30 -0.81
N ARG A 41 9.07 6.51 -1.11
CA ARG A 41 7.97 5.93 -0.33
C ARG A 41 8.03 4.41 -0.46
N VAL A 42 8.06 3.73 0.69
CA VAL A 42 8.02 2.26 0.77
C VAL A 42 6.56 1.84 0.91
N TYR A 43 6.12 0.95 0.03
CA TYR A 43 4.81 0.32 0.08
C TYR A 43 4.93 -1.09 0.67
N THR A 44 3.84 -1.64 1.20
CA THR A 44 3.84 -2.96 1.83
C THR A 44 2.51 -3.67 1.70
N ALA A 45 2.54 -5.00 1.64
CA ALA A 45 1.38 -5.88 1.72
C ALA A 45 1.76 -7.22 2.40
N PRO A 46 0.86 -7.82 3.20
CA PRO A 46 1.05 -9.20 3.66
C PRO A 46 0.97 -10.16 2.46
N LEU A 47 1.77 -11.22 2.48
CA LEU A 47 1.75 -12.29 1.49
C LEU A 47 0.95 -13.50 1.96
N ASP A 48 0.83 -13.69 3.28
CA ASP A 48 0.06 -14.77 3.88
C ASP A 48 -1.01 -14.26 4.86
N ASP A 49 -1.92 -15.16 5.21
CA ASP A 49 -3.02 -14.90 6.16
C ASP A 49 -2.52 -14.68 7.59
N THR A 50 -1.24 -14.97 7.88
CA THR A 50 -0.61 -14.71 9.18
C THR A 50 -0.09 -13.28 9.32
N GLY A 51 0.12 -12.59 8.20
CA GLY A 51 0.72 -11.26 8.15
C GLY A 51 2.21 -11.22 8.54
N ARG A 52 2.85 -12.39 8.73
CA ARG A 52 4.26 -12.51 9.09
C ARG A 52 5.16 -12.61 7.86
N THR A 53 4.63 -13.13 6.75
CA THR A 53 5.27 -13.03 5.45
C THR A 53 4.72 -11.79 4.76
N ALA A 54 5.59 -10.91 4.26
CA ALA A 54 5.18 -9.64 3.67
C ALA A 54 6.12 -9.25 2.54
N VAL A 55 5.61 -8.45 1.60
CA VAL A 55 6.40 -7.83 0.55
C VAL A 55 6.41 -6.32 0.76
N TYR A 56 7.58 -5.74 0.55
CA TYR A 56 7.83 -4.31 0.52
C TYR A 56 8.33 -3.93 -0.85
N TRP A 57 7.95 -2.76 -1.34
CA TRP A 57 8.49 -2.29 -2.62
C TRP A 57 8.62 -0.78 -2.70
N THR A 58 9.51 -0.34 -3.57
CA THR A 58 9.65 1.05 -4.00
C THR A 58 9.62 1.11 -5.52
N VAL A 59 9.07 2.19 -6.06
CA VAL A 59 8.93 2.40 -7.50
C VAL A 59 9.87 3.52 -7.93
N ASP A 60 10.58 3.32 -9.03
CA ASP A 60 11.38 4.32 -9.70
C ASP A 60 10.85 4.52 -11.13
N TYR A 61 10.11 5.60 -11.34
CA TYR A 61 9.57 5.93 -12.65
C TYR A 61 10.62 6.44 -13.63
N GLY A 62 11.74 6.96 -13.12
CA GLY A 62 12.85 7.46 -13.96
C GLY A 62 13.59 6.31 -14.64
N SER A 63 13.90 5.26 -13.90
CA SER A 63 14.49 4.03 -14.44
C SER A 63 13.47 2.98 -14.88
N ARG A 64 12.17 3.20 -14.62
CA ARG A 64 11.08 2.23 -14.86
C ARG A 64 11.34 0.89 -14.20
N THR A 65 11.72 0.91 -12.91
CA THR A 65 12.03 -0.29 -12.13
C THR A 65 11.25 -0.32 -10.82
N VAL A 66 10.95 -1.52 -10.34
CA VAL A 66 10.45 -1.78 -8.99
C VAL A 66 11.51 -2.55 -8.22
N LYS A 67 11.85 -2.05 -7.03
CA LYS A 67 12.71 -2.77 -6.09
C LYS A 67 11.85 -3.40 -5.02
N PHE A 68 11.98 -4.72 -4.88
CA PHE A 68 11.23 -5.55 -3.95
C PHE A 68 12.10 -5.97 -2.78
N GLU A 69 11.47 -6.13 -1.62
CA GLU A 69 12.02 -6.83 -0.47
C GLU A 69 10.93 -7.72 0.13
N ALA A 70 11.08 -9.04 0.01
CA ALA A 70 10.12 -10.02 0.53
C ALA A 70 10.66 -10.65 1.82
N HIS A 71 9.89 -10.56 2.88
CA HIS A 71 10.20 -11.13 4.19
C HIS A 71 9.45 -12.44 4.35
N PHE A 72 10.18 -13.53 4.50
CA PHE A 72 9.64 -14.85 4.78
C PHE A 72 9.89 -15.21 6.24
N SER A 73 8.82 -15.26 7.03
CA SER A 73 8.90 -15.62 8.44
C SER A 73 8.82 -17.13 8.63
N GLY A 74 9.70 -17.69 9.46
CA GLY A 74 9.64 -19.11 9.84
C GLY A 74 10.18 -20.09 8.79
N SER A 75 11.14 -19.66 7.96
CA SER A 75 11.89 -20.57 7.10
C SER A 75 12.75 -21.50 7.94
N GLY A 76 12.27 -22.71 8.15
CA GLY A 76 12.85 -23.69 9.07
C GLY A 76 14.31 -24.07 8.78
N SER A 77 14.80 -23.89 7.54
CA SER A 77 16.18 -24.21 7.17
C SER A 77 16.91 -23.04 6.51
N PRO A 78 18.20 -22.81 6.82
CA PRO A 78 19.05 -21.86 6.10
C PRO A 78 19.24 -22.22 4.61
N PHE A 79 18.85 -23.43 4.21
CA PHE A 79 18.93 -23.92 2.83
C PHE A 79 17.58 -23.90 2.10
N ASP A 80 16.50 -23.42 2.74
CA ASP A 80 15.21 -23.28 2.08
C ASP A 80 15.34 -22.38 0.84
N TRP A 81 14.55 -22.68 -0.19
CA TRP A 81 14.43 -21.84 -1.39
C TRP A 81 13.12 -21.05 -1.34
N PHE A 82 13.14 -19.88 -1.97
CA PHE A 82 12.04 -18.92 -1.94
C PHE A 82 11.81 -18.38 -3.35
N ALA A 83 10.55 -18.22 -3.73
CA ALA A 83 10.18 -17.61 -5.00
C ALA A 83 9.22 -16.46 -4.76
N VAL A 84 9.45 -15.35 -5.45
CA VAL A 84 8.51 -14.24 -5.59
C VAL A 84 8.32 -14.00 -7.07
N GLY A 85 7.08 -13.93 -7.51
CA GLY A 85 6.74 -13.87 -8.91
C GLY A 85 5.44 -13.15 -9.18
N PHE A 86 5.07 -13.12 -10.45
CA PHE A 86 3.96 -12.36 -10.99
C PHE A 86 3.17 -13.22 -11.98
N SER A 87 1.85 -13.00 -12.01
CA SER A 87 0.96 -13.73 -12.92
C SER A 87 -0.27 -12.91 -13.26
N ASP A 88 -0.93 -13.26 -14.36
CA ASP A 88 -2.13 -12.55 -14.83
C ASP A 88 -3.30 -12.66 -13.87
N ARG A 89 -3.52 -13.87 -13.33
CA ARG A 89 -4.70 -14.18 -12.49
C ARG A 89 -4.37 -14.82 -11.15
N GLY A 90 -3.10 -14.80 -10.75
CA GLY A 90 -2.69 -15.32 -9.45
C GLY A 90 -2.38 -16.82 -9.41
N ASN A 91 -2.34 -17.48 -10.57
CA ASN A 91 -1.95 -18.87 -10.67
C ASN A 91 -0.43 -18.98 -10.60
N HIS A 92 0.07 -20.06 -9.98
CA HIS A 92 1.49 -20.41 -10.00
C HIS A 92 1.94 -21.12 -11.28
N SER A 93 1.04 -21.36 -12.23
CA SER A 93 1.31 -21.87 -13.57
C SER A 93 1.19 -20.73 -14.58
N GLY A 94 2.10 -20.65 -15.55
CA GLY A 94 2.19 -19.49 -16.45
C GLY A 94 2.65 -18.22 -15.72
N ALA A 95 3.38 -18.39 -14.62
CA ALA A 95 3.90 -17.32 -13.79
C ALA A 95 5.41 -17.18 -13.95
N ASP A 96 5.84 -15.92 -13.89
CA ASP A 96 7.23 -15.44 -13.89
C ASP A 96 7.70 -15.31 -12.45
N PHE A 97 8.90 -15.78 -12.13
CA PHE A 97 9.45 -15.89 -10.79
C PHE A 97 10.93 -15.56 -10.70
N CYS A 98 11.28 -14.73 -9.73
CA CYS A 98 12.62 -14.67 -9.17
C CYS A 98 12.76 -15.73 -8.06
N VAL A 99 13.55 -16.77 -8.30
CA VAL A 99 13.79 -17.89 -7.36
C VAL A 99 15.15 -17.73 -6.69
N MET A 100 15.13 -17.47 -5.39
CA MET A 100 16.32 -17.57 -4.55
C MET A 100 16.50 -18.99 -4.04
N TRP A 101 17.71 -19.51 -4.17
CA TRP A 101 18.05 -20.88 -3.82
C TRP A 101 19.42 -20.96 -3.15
N VAL A 102 19.64 -22.06 -2.44
CA VAL A 102 20.92 -22.36 -1.79
C VAL A 102 21.37 -23.74 -2.25
N ASP A 103 22.61 -23.83 -2.73
CA ASP A 103 23.21 -25.09 -3.15
C ASP A 103 23.69 -25.92 -1.94
N TRP A 104 24.12 -27.15 -2.20
CA TRP A 104 24.64 -28.06 -1.17
C TRP A 104 25.95 -27.59 -0.53
N LYS A 105 26.65 -26.61 -1.12
CA LYS A 105 27.84 -25.95 -0.55
C LYS A 105 27.50 -24.72 0.28
N GLY A 106 26.21 -24.32 0.33
CA GLY A 106 25.75 -23.12 1.01
C GLY A 106 25.88 -21.84 0.19
N VAL A 107 26.16 -21.93 -1.11
CA VAL A 107 26.18 -20.78 -2.02
C VAL A 107 24.75 -20.38 -2.32
N THR A 108 24.44 -19.11 -2.09
CA THR A 108 23.14 -18.51 -2.39
C THR A 108 23.17 -17.89 -3.78
N GLY A 109 22.14 -18.16 -4.57
CA GLY A 109 21.92 -17.54 -5.87
C GLY A 109 20.47 -17.14 -6.04
N MET A 110 20.22 -16.32 -7.05
CA MET A 110 18.88 -16.02 -7.51
C MET A 110 18.84 -16.21 -9.03
N LEU A 111 17.78 -16.83 -9.51
CA LEU A 111 17.55 -17.06 -10.93
C LEU A 111 16.18 -16.51 -11.31
N ASP A 112 16.13 -15.91 -12.48
CA ASP A 112 14.90 -15.63 -13.18
C ASP A 112 14.38 -16.89 -13.86
N THR A 113 13.09 -17.13 -13.71
CA THR A 113 12.45 -18.40 -14.06
C THR A 113 10.98 -18.20 -14.38
N TRP A 114 10.41 -19.13 -15.12
CA TRP A 114 8.98 -19.18 -15.39
C TRP A 114 8.42 -20.57 -15.15
N THR A 115 7.09 -20.65 -15.07
CA THR A 115 6.36 -21.90 -14.86
C THR A 115 5.47 -22.24 -16.03
N ASN A 116 5.52 -23.49 -16.49
CA ASN A 116 4.58 -23.96 -17.50
C ASN A 116 3.21 -24.37 -16.89
N ASP A 117 2.28 -24.80 -17.74
CA ASP A 117 0.92 -25.22 -17.33
C ASP A 117 0.91 -26.39 -16.33
N ALA A 118 1.95 -27.22 -16.34
CA ALA A 118 2.11 -28.31 -15.37
C ALA A 118 2.71 -27.84 -14.03
N GLY A 119 3.00 -26.54 -13.89
CA GLY A 119 3.66 -25.96 -12.71
C GLY A 119 5.11 -26.40 -12.58
N ARG A 120 5.79 -26.73 -13.67
CA ARG A 120 7.24 -26.98 -13.69
C ARG A 120 7.97 -25.67 -13.93
N ILE A 121 8.89 -25.35 -13.03
CA ILE A 121 9.81 -24.21 -13.10
C ILE A 121 10.90 -24.52 -14.12
N SER A 122 11.16 -23.57 -15.02
CA SER A 122 12.28 -23.58 -15.97
C SER A 122 13.05 -22.28 -15.85
N VAL A 123 14.37 -22.33 -15.98
CA VAL A 123 15.22 -21.12 -15.90
C VAL A 123 15.12 -20.34 -17.21
N ASP A 124 14.99 -19.01 -17.12
CA ASP A 124 14.94 -18.15 -18.30
C ASP A 124 16.28 -18.00 -19.00
N GLU A 125 16.23 -17.84 -20.33
CA GLU A 125 17.42 -17.57 -21.13
C GLU A 125 18.00 -16.18 -20.84
N ARG A 126 17.11 -15.24 -20.50
CA ARG A 126 17.41 -13.90 -20.00
C ARG A 126 17.21 -13.87 -18.49
N GLN A 127 17.86 -12.95 -17.82
CA GLN A 127 17.81 -12.87 -16.36
C GLN A 127 17.50 -11.43 -15.98
N ASP A 128 16.28 -11.19 -15.52
CA ASP A 128 15.73 -9.85 -15.29
C ASP A 128 15.45 -9.55 -13.81
N CYS A 129 15.82 -10.50 -12.93
CA CYS A 129 15.86 -10.32 -11.49
C CYS A 129 17.26 -9.82 -11.04
N GLU A 130 17.43 -8.49 -11.07
CA GLU A 130 18.71 -7.81 -10.86
C GLU A 130 18.94 -7.39 -9.38
N GLU A 131 20.17 -6.97 -9.05
CA GLU A 131 20.55 -6.35 -7.76
C GLU A 131 20.13 -7.11 -6.48
N PHE A 132 20.18 -8.44 -6.53
CA PHE A 132 19.62 -9.21 -5.43
C PHE A 132 20.51 -9.27 -4.18
N ASN A 133 19.84 -9.42 -3.04
CA ASN A 133 20.48 -9.63 -1.75
C ASN A 133 19.62 -10.54 -0.86
N VAL A 134 20.26 -11.26 0.04
CA VAL A 134 19.61 -12.13 1.02
C VAL A 134 20.13 -11.79 2.40
N ALA A 135 19.23 -11.40 3.30
CA ALA A 135 19.53 -11.12 4.68
C ALA A 135 18.72 -12.04 5.60
N ARG A 136 19.36 -12.58 6.65
CA ARG A 136 18.67 -13.30 7.71
C ARG A 136 18.39 -12.35 8.87
N PHE A 137 17.19 -12.43 9.45
CA PHE A 137 16.79 -11.57 10.56
C PHE A 137 16.42 -12.38 11.81
N HIS A 138 16.45 -11.69 12.96
CA HIS A 138 16.14 -12.28 14.26
C HIS A 138 14.75 -12.94 14.26
N GLY A 139 14.67 -14.19 14.72
CA GLY A 139 13.45 -15.00 14.65
C GLY A 139 13.46 -16.06 13.55
N GLY A 140 14.57 -16.20 12.81
CA GLY A 140 14.75 -17.27 11.81
C GLY A 140 14.02 -17.01 10.49
N GLY A 141 13.80 -15.73 10.16
CA GLY A 141 13.25 -15.33 8.87
C GLY A 141 14.32 -14.88 7.88
N THR A 142 13.93 -14.84 6.61
CA THR A 142 14.80 -14.47 5.49
C THR A 142 14.16 -13.32 4.71
N ALA A 143 14.93 -12.26 4.46
CA ALA A 143 14.57 -11.16 3.60
C ALA A 143 15.29 -11.30 2.26
N LEU A 144 14.52 -11.34 1.18
CA LEU A 144 14.99 -11.41 -0.21
C LEU A 144 14.75 -10.06 -0.87
N THR A 145 15.80 -9.39 -1.31
CA THR A 145 15.73 -8.13 -2.06
C THR A 145 16.10 -8.40 -3.51
N PHE A 146 15.40 -7.78 -4.47
CA PHE A 146 15.75 -7.77 -5.90
C PHE A 146 15.09 -6.59 -6.62
N THR A 147 15.61 -6.24 -7.79
CA THR A 147 15.09 -5.18 -8.65
C THR A 147 14.62 -5.78 -9.97
N ARG A 148 13.47 -5.33 -10.48
CA ARG A 148 12.90 -5.77 -11.76
C ARG A 148 12.42 -4.56 -12.57
N LYS A 149 12.58 -4.60 -13.89
CA LYS A 149 12.03 -3.58 -14.80
C LYS A 149 10.51 -3.70 -14.92
N PHE A 150 9.85 -2.61 -15.30
CA PHE A 150 8.42 -2.64 -15.62
C PHE A 150 8.13 -3.56 -16.81
N ASP A 151 9.02 -3.47 -17.80
CA ASP A 151 9.01 -4.20 -19.05
C ASP A 151 10.44 -4.69 -19.30
N THR A 152 10.60 -6.00 -19.41
CA THR A 152 11.88 -6.68 -19.66
C THR A 152 12.10 -6.93 -21.16
N CYS A 153 11.10 -6.65 -21.99
CA CYS A 153 11.07 -6.96 -23.41
C CYS A 153 11.22 -8.47 -23.72
N ASP A 154 10.73 -9.33 -22.82
CA ASP A 154 10.60 -10.78 -23.00
C ASP A 154 9.12 -11.21 -22.93
N ASP A 155 8.38 -10.86 -23.98
CA ASP A 155 6.90 -10.94 -24.00
C ASP A 155 6.33 -12.37 -23.93
N GLU A 156 7.15 -13.42 -24.09
CA GLU A 156 6.68 -14.82 -24.05
C GLU A 156 6.72 -15.44 -22.65
N ARG A 157 7.56 -14.91 -21.76
CA ARG A 157 7.85 -15.52 -20.44
C ARG A 157 7.61 -14.57 -19.29
N ASP A 158 7.85 -13.28 -19.50
CA ASP A 158 7.87 -12.31 -18.43
C ASP A 158 6.55 -11.57 -18.27
N TYR A 159 6.24 -11.27 -17.02
CA TYR A 159 5.08 -10.46 -16.67
C TYR A 159 5.31 -8.97 -16.93
N LEU A 160 4.45 -8.35 -17.75
CA LEU A 160 4.47 -6.89 -17.93
C LEU A 160 3.87 -6.19 -16.71
N ILE A 161 4.69 -5.46 -15.94
CA ILE A 161 4.22 -4.62 -14.83
C ILE A 161 3.68 -3.31 -15.40
N GLN A 162 2.36 -3.17 -15.37
CA GLN A 162 1.63 -2.00 -15.85
C GLN A 162 0.64 -1.49 -14.80
N ASP A 163 -0.07 -0.42 -15.15
CA ASP A 163 -1.11 0.15 -14.30
C ASP A 163 -2.23 -0.86 -14.03
N GLY A 164 -2.73 -0.86 -12.80
CA GLY A 164 -3.81 -1.74 -12.37
C GLY A 164 -3.38 -2.74 -11.30
N THR A 165 -4.05 -3.89 -11.29
CA THR A 165 -3.84 -4.93 -10.29
C THR A 165 -2.76 -5.92 -10.76
N THR A 166 -1.74 -6.11 -9.94
CA THR A 166 -0.73 -7.17 -10.10
C THR A 166 -1.02 -8.29 -9.11
N HIS A 167 -0.95 -9.54 -9.57
CA HIS A 167 -1.00 -10.71 -8.69
C HIS A 167 0.42 -11.17 -8.38
N ILE A 168 0.89 -10.88 -7.16
CA ILE A 168 2.14 -11.43 -6.65
C ILE A 168 1.86 -12.87 -6.22
N VAL A 169 2.63 -13.80 -6.77
CA VAL A 169 2.65 -15.20 -6.35
C VAL A 169 3.94 -15.48 -5.60
N TRP A 170 3.88 -16.30 -4.56
CA TRP A 170 5.06 -16.62 -3.77
C TRP A 170 5.07 -18.10 -3.38
N MET A 171 6.27 -18.62 -3.15
CA MET A 171 6.50 -20.01 -2.76
C MET A 171 7.68 -20.12 -1.79
N VAL A 172 7.60 -21.13 -0.92
CA VAL A 172 8.68 -21.57 -0.03
C VAL A 172 8.79 -23.07 -0.12
N GLY A 173 9.99 -23.59 -0.36
CA GLY A 173 10.25 -25.03 -0.33
C GLY A 173 11.54 -25.39 0.36
N GLY A 174 11.70 -26.69 0.63
CA GLY A 174 12.88 -27.22 1.29
C GLY A 174 14.06 -27.30 0.32
N GLY A 175 15.24 -26.89 0.77
CA GLY A 175 16.50 -27.18 0.10
C GLY A 175 17.48 -27.92 1.02
N PRO A 176 18.77 -27.97 0.68
CA PRO A 176 19.39 -27.32 -0.49
C PRO A 176 18.91 -27.91 -1.82
N LEU A 177 19.08 -27.15 -2.89
CA LEU A 177 18.75 -27.58 -4.24
C LEU A 177 19.98 -27.99 -5.01
N PHE A 178 19.84 -29.04 -5.84
CA PHE A 178 20.85 -29.38 -6.85
C PHE A 178 20.74 -28.47 -8.08
N ALA A 179 19.50 -28.21 -8.51
CA ALA A 179 19.15 -27.30 -9.59
C ALA A 179 17.76 -26.70 -9.33
N VAL A 180 17.54 -25.48 -9.82
CA VAL A 180 16.20 -24.85 -9.86
C VAL A 180 15.38 -25.39 -11.02
N GLU A 181 16.06 -25.70 -12.14
CA GLU A 181 15.46 -26.30 -13.33
C GLU A 181 14.67 -27.57 -13.00
N GLY A 182 13.41 -27.60 -13.39
CA GLY A 182 12.53 -28.74 -13.24
C GLY A 182 11.85 -28.89 -11.88
N LEU A 183 12.04 -27.94 -10.96
CA LEU A 183 11.25 -27.88 -9.72
C LEU A 183 9.76 -27.83 -10.01
N LEU A 184 8.97 -28.47 -9.16
CA LEU A 184 7.52 -28.44 -9.29
C LEU A 184 6.92 -27.52 -8.22
N VAL A 185 6.00 -26.66 -8.63
CA VAL A 185 5.17 -25.82 -7.74
C VAL A 185 4.47 -26.66 -6.67
N SER A 186 4.13 -27.92 -6.97
CA SER A 186 3.52 -28.86 -6.01
C SER A 186 4.46 -29.32 -4.91
N GLN A 187 5.78 -29.17 -5.07
CA GLN A 187 6.80 -29.49 -4.06
C GLN A 187 7.04 -28.33 -3.10
N ALA A 188 6.49 -27.14 -3.36
CA ALA A 188 6.53 -26.04 -2.41
C ALA A 188 5.81 -26.44 -1.11
N ARG A 189 6.49 -26.26 0.02
CA ARG A 189 5.92 -26.50 1.35
C ARG A 189 4.79 -25.52 1.66
N ALA A 190 4.94 -24.28 1.19
CA ALA A 190 3.93 -23.24 1.28
C ALA A 190 3.94 -22.39 0.01
N LYS A 191 2.77 -21.94 -0.41
CA LYS A 191 2.60 -21.04 -1.54
C LYS A 191 1.33 -20.22 -1.38
N GLY A 192 1.29 -19.05 -1.99
CA GLY A 192 0.14 -18.19 -1.96
C GLY A 192 0.16 -17.15 -3.06
N MET A 193 -0.87 -16.32 -3.06
CA MET A 193 -1.04 -15.21 -3.98
C MET A 193 -1.59 -14.01 -3.22
N GLN A 194 -1.13 -12.82 -3.60
CA GLN A 194 -1.63 -11.55 -3.11
C GLN A 194 -1.86 -10.57 -4.25
N ARG A 195 -2.99 -9.86 -4.20
CA ARG A 195 -3.28 -8.74 -5.12
C ARG A 195 -2.74 -7.44 -4.54
N VAL A 196 -1.98 -6.72 -5.36
CA VAL A 196 -1.50 -5.38 -5.04
C VAL A 196 -1.56 -4.51 -6.29
N GLN A 197 -1.50 -3.19 -6.12
CA GLN A 197 -1.17 -2.28 -7.21
C GLN A 197 0.28 -1.82 -7.00
N LEU A 198 1.18 -2.30 -7.85
CA LEU A 198 2.62 -2.01 -7.74
C LEU A 198 2.93 -0.57 -8.11
N LEU A 199 2.48 -0.13 -9.29
CA LEU A 199 2.67 1.22 -9.78
C LEU A 199 1.68 2.16 -9.07
N LYS A 200 2.23 3.05 -8.24
CA LYS A 200 1.46 4.01 -7.45
C LYS A 200 1.66 5.42 -7.99
N PRO A 201 0.60 6.23 -8.18
CA PRO A 201 0.76 7.59 -8.67
C PRO A 201 1.68 8.40 -7.73
N GLU A 202 2.68 9.06 -8.30
CA GLU A 202 3.48 10.05 -7.58
C GLU A 202 2.59 11.25 -7.26
N THR A 203 1.97 11.21 -6.08
CA THR A 203 1.12 12.29 -5.61
C THR A 203 1.99 13.29 -4.84
N PRO A 204 1.91 14.59 -5.17
CA PRO A 204 2.63 15.61 -4.41
C PRO A 204 2.21 15.54 -2.93
N GLN A 205 3.16 15.80 -2.03
CA GLN A 205 2.90 15.85 -0.60
C GLN A 205 1.95 17.03 -0.31
N VAL A 206 0.65 16.75 -0.23
CA VAL A 206 -0.36 17.76 0.10
C VAL A 206 -0.22 18.13 1.57
N LYS A 207 -0.03 19.43 1.85
CA LYS A 207 0.02 19.92 3.23
C LYS A 207 -1.35 19.82 3.87
N LEU A 208 -1.41 19.17 5.03
CA LEU A 208 -2.62 19.17 5.85
C LEU A 208 -2.83 20.56 6.46
N PRO A 209 -4.09 21.00 6.63
CA PRO A 209 -4.40 22.24 7.34
C PRO A 209 -3.84 22.25 8.77
N ASN A 210 -3.63 23.45 9.33
CA ASN A 210 -3.05 23.60 10.67
C ASN A 210 -3.93 23.01 11.81
N LYS A 211 -5.26 22.97 11.62
CA LYS A 211 -6.21 22.44 12.60
C LYS A 211 -6.87 21.19 12.05
N VAL A 212 -6.40 20.02 12.48
CA VAL A 212 -6.91 18.72 12.06
C VAL A 212 -7.14 17.82 13.27
N SER A 213 -8.36 17.32 13.40
CA SER A 213 -8.76 16.30 14.36
C SER A 213 -8.64 14.92 13.72
N LYS A 214 -8.15 13.94 14.48
CA LYS A 214 -8.10 12.53 14.06
C LYS A 214 -9.29 11.78 14.66
N ILE A 215 -10.03 11.06 13.83
CA ILE A 215 -11.17 10.24 14.26
C ILE A 215 -10.90 8.81 13.82
N ASP A 216 -10.81 7.89 14.77
CA ASP A 216 -10.64 6.47 14.48
C ASP A 216 -12.01 5.80 14.43
N VAL A 217 -12.39 5.36 13.24
CA VAL A 217 -13.61 4.59 12.99
C VAL A 217 -13.21 3.12 12.95
N LEU A 218 -13.30 2.44 14.10
CA LEU A 218 -12.74 1.11 14.29
C LEU A 218 -13.82 0.06 14.55
N ALA A 219 -13.57 -1.16 14.11
CA ALA A 219 -14.25 -2.34 14.63
C ALA A 219 -13.97 -2.48 16.13
N SER A 220 -14.85 -3.18 16.86
CA SER A 220 -14.72 -3.32 18.32
C SER A 220 -14.54 -4.78 18.72
N LYS A 221 -13.27 -5.19 18.90
CA LYS A 221 -12.89 -6.54 19.37
C LYS A 221 -13.65 -7.67 18.68
N VAL A 222 -13.68 -7.63 17.35
CA VAL A 222 -14.37 -8.62 16.52
C VAL A 222 -13.63 -9.94 16.61
N ASN A 223 -14.31 -10.98 17.09
CA ASN A 223 -13.81 -12.34 16.97
C ASN A 223 -14.05 -12.80 15.53
N ILE A 224 -13.01 -12.77 14.69
CA ILE A 224 -13.15 -13.11 13.27
C ILE A 224 -13.58 -14.58 13.16
N PRO A 225 -14.69 -14.89 12.47
CA PRO A 225 -15.11 -16.27 12.22
C PRO A 225 -14.07 -17.07 11.44
N ALA A 226 -14.04 -18.38 11.69
CA ALA A 226 -13.29 -19.32 10.87
C ALA A 226 -14.07 -19.69 9.60
N GLU A 227 -14.42 -18.66 8.84
CA GLU A 227 -15.10 -18.73 7.54
C GLU A 227 -14.21 -18.04 6.52
N GLU A 228 -14.25 -18.49 5.27
CA GLU A 228 -13.38 -17.95 4.22
C GLU A 228 -13.62 -16.45 3.99
N THR A 229 -14.88 -16.02 4.03
CA THR A 229 -15.27 -14.63 3.78
C THR A 229 -16.22 -14.15 4.85
N THR A 230 -15.93 -13.02 5.48
CA THR A 230 -16.82 -12.38 6.46
C THR A 230 -16.90 -10.88 6.22
N TYR A 231 -18.11 -10.35 6.07
CA TYR A 231 -18.38 -8.92 6.07
C TYR A 231 -18.95 -8.51 7.42
N TRP A 232 -18.23 -7.66 8.15
CA TRP A 232 -18.60 -7.19 9.47
C TRP A 232 -18.96 -5.71 9.48
N CYS A 233 -20.17 -5.40 9.96
CA CYS A 233 -20.71 -4.06 10.00
C CYS A 233 -20.71 -3.52 11.43
N HIS A 234 -20.17 -2.32 11.63
CA HIS A 234 -20.17 -1.61 12.90
C HIS A 234 -20.77 -0.20 12.72
N VAL A 235 -22.02 -0.03 13.14
CA VAL A 235 -22.76 1.24 13.13
C VAL A 235 -22.49 1.99 14.42
N MET A 236 -21.95 3.20 14.29
CA MET A 236 -21.54 4.05 15.41
C MET A 236 -21.87 5.52 15.17
N LYS A 237 -21.83 6.31 16.24
CA LYS A 237 -21.92 7.76 16.17
C LYS A 237 -20.51 8.35 16.07
N ILE A 238 -20.32 9.34 15.20
CA ILE A 238 -19.04 10.02 15.05
C ILE A 238 -18.69 10.74 16.37
N PRO A 239 -17.51 10.47 16.97
CA PRO A 239 -17.11 11.05 18.25
C PRO A 239 -16.49 12.45 18.07
N LEU A 240 -17.18 13.34 17.33
CA LEU A 240 -16.77 14.74 17.10
C LEU A 240 -18.00 15.64 17.17
N ASP A 241 -17.83 16.87 17.68
CA ASP A 241 -18.84 17.91 17.52
C ASP A 241 -18.92 18.36 16.06
N LEU A 242 -20.01 17.97 15.42
CA LEU A 242 -20.31 18.25 14.01
C LEU A 242 -21.48 19.23 13.87
N SER A 243 -21.71 20.08 14.88
CA SER A 243 -22.74 21.14 14.85
C SER A 243 -22.58 22.13 13.69
N PHE A 244 -21.36 22.27 13.16
CA PHE A 244 -21.06 23.06 11.97
C PHE A 244 -20.25 22.24 10.96
N LYS A 245 -20.18 22.74 9.72
CA LYS A 245 -19.53 22.08 8.60
C LYS A 245 -18.00 21.97 8.83
N HIS A 246 -17.50 20.78 8.58
CA HIS A 246 -16.09 20.41 8.51
C HIS A 246 -15.82 19.71 7.17
N GLN A 247 -14.56 19.38 6.90
CA GLN A 247 -14.18 18.53 5.78
C GLN A 247 -13.18 17.46 6.20
N ILE A 248 -13.33 16.25 5.67
CA ILE A 248 -12.30 15.21 5.69
C ILE A 248 -11.29 15.55 4.59
N VAL A 249 -10.02 15.65 4.96
CA VAL A 249 -8.91 16.01 4.06
C VAL A 249 -7.92 14.88 3.83
N ARG A 250 -8.00 13.82 4.64
CA ARG A 250 -7.19 12.61 4.51
C ARG A 250 -7.88 11.44 5.22
N PHE A 251 -7.64 10.23 4.74
CA PHE A 251 -7.93 9.03 5.48
C PHE A 251 -6.86 7.95 5.26
N GLU A 252 -6.71 7.06 6.23
CA GLU A 252 -5.77 5.94 6.17
C GLU A 252 -6.27 4.75 6.99
N SER A 253 -5.77 3.55 6.68
CA SER A 253 -6.08 2.34 7.44
C SER A 253 -5.43 2.34 8.81
N VAL A 254 -6.16 1.82 9.80
CA VAL A 254 -5.64 1.39 11.10
C VAL A 254 -5.85 -0.12 11.15
N ILE A 255 -4.76 -0.90 11.06
CA ILE A 255 -4.82 -2.36 10.98
C ILE A 255 -4.31 -2.95 12.29
N GLU A 256 -5.14 -3.80 12.91
CA GLU A 256 -4.77 -4.59 14.08
C GLU A 256 -3.74 -5.65 13.67
N GLU A 257 -2.71 -5.83 14.49
CA GLU A 257 -1.59 -6.70 14.12
C GLU A 257 -2.02 -8.16 13.97
N SER A 258 -2.85 -8.63 14.90
CA SER A 258 -3.28 -10.04 14.93
C SER A 258 -4.11 -10.49 13.72
N SER A 259 -4.68 -9.56 12.96
CA SER A 259 -5.57 -9.78 11.82
C SER A 259 -5.03 -9.19 10.51
N ARG A 260 -3.80 -8.66 10.48
CA ARG A 260 -3.23 -7.98 9.30
C ARG A 260 -3.33 -8.81 8.02
N GLY A 261 -3.11 -10.12 8.10
CA GLY A 261 -3.15 -11.02 6.94
C GLY A 261 -4.55 -11.32 6.40
N VAL A 262 -5.61 -10.98 7.13
CA VAL A 262 -7.00 -11.32 6.73
C VAL A 262 -7.89 -10.10 6.49
N VAL A 263 -7.52 -8.89 6.92
CA VAL A 263 -8.27 -7.67 6.60
C VAL A 263 -8.06 -7.32 5.12
N HIS A 264 -9.07 -7.59 4.29
CA HIS A 264 -8.96 -7.49 2.84
C HIS A 264 -9.33 -6.10 2.30
N HIS A 265 -10.46 -5.55 2.74
CA HIS A 265 -10.85 -4.16 2.49
C HIS A 265 -11.74 -3.61 3.60
N MET A 266 -11.85 -2.29 3.68
CA MET A 266 -12.66 -1.58 4.67
C MET A 266 -13.32 -0.38 4.02
N GLU A 267 -14.57 -0.11 4.41
CA GLU A 267 -15.34 1.04 3.92
C GLU A 267 -16.06 1.73 5.07
N VAL A 268 -16.12 3.06 5.01
CA VAL A 268 -16.90 3.87 5.94
C VAL A 268 -18.03 4.53 5.16
N PHE A 269 -19.26 4.29 5.61
CA PHE A 269 -20.47 4.83 5.02
C PHE A 269 -21.14 5.84 5.96
N HIS A 270 -21.65 6.92 5.40
CA HIS A 270 -22.57 7.83 6.06
C HIS A 270 -23.99 7.27 6.03
N CYS A 271 -24.70 7.38 7.15
CA CYS A 271 -26.12 7.04 7.26
C CYS A 271 -26.98 8.23 6.84
N GLU A 272 -27.52 8.17 5.62
CA GLU A 272 -28.32 9.25 5.04
C GLU A 272 -29.74 9.26 5.64
N ALA A 273 -29.91 10.04 6.69
CA ALA A 273 -31.19 10.29 7.34
C ALA A 273 -31.27 11.75 7.82
N ASN A 274 -32.45 12.21 8.24
CA ASN A 274 -32.60 13.53 8.86
C ASN A 274 -31.65 13.69 10.07
N ALA A 275 -31.15 14.90 10.34
CA ALA A 275 -30.17 15.17 11.40
C ALA A 275 -30.58 14.63 12.78
N ASN A 276 -31.87 14.72 13.13
CA ASN A 276 -32.41 14.28 14.42
C ASN A 276 -32.81 12.79 14.46
N SER A 277 -32.72 12.08 13.33
CA SER A 277 -33.05 10.65 13.26
C SER A 277 -32.02 9.82 14.01
N ARG A 278 -32.49 8.95 14.91
CA ARG A 278 -31.65 7.97 15.60
C ARG A 278 -31.51 6.71 14.76
N ILE A 279 -30.27 6.35 14.43
CA ILE A 279 -29.93 5.07 13.81
C ILE A 279 -29.52 4.10 14.93
N PRO A 280 -30.07 2.86 14.96
CA PRO A 280 -29.64 1.86 15.92
C PRO A 280 -28.15 1.55 15.78
N LEU A 281 -27.43 1.51 16.90
CA LEU A 281 -26.07 0.99 16.93
C LEU A 281 -26.10 -0.52 16.63
N TYR A 282 -25.07 -1.00 15.94
CA TYR A 282 -24.98 -2.39 15.52
C TYR A 282 -23.53 -2.80 15.39
N SER A 283 -23.18 -4.01 15.82
CA SER A 283 -21.89 -4.63 15.53
C SER A 283 -22.13 -6.11 15.28
N GLY A 284 -21.87 -6.57 14.06
CA GLY A 284 -22.15 -7.94 13.65
C GLY A 284 -22.02 -8.17 12.15
N PRO A 285 -22.28 -9.40 11.68
CA PRO A 285 -22.24 -9.71 10.26
C PRO A 285 -23.22 -8.84 9.45
N CYS A 286 -22.74 -8.23 8.36
CA CYS A 286 -23.51 -7.28 7.56
C CYS A 286 -24.81 -7.85 6.99
N PHE A 287 -24.85 -9.16 6.74
CA PHE A 287 -25.98 -9.89 6.18
C PHE A 287 -26.82 -10.65 7.24
N SER A 288 -26.60 -10.40 8.53
CA SER A 288 -27.38 -11.03 9.58
C SER A 288 -28.85 -10.57 9.57
N GLU A 289 -29.80 -11.50 9.70
CA GLU A 289 -31.23 -11.18 9.92
C GLU A 289 -31.45 -10.31 11.18
N LYS A 290 -30.51 -10.34 12.13
CA LYS A 290 -30.56 -9.53 13.36
C LYS A 290 -30.10 -8.09 13.14
N ARG A 291 -29.53 -7.75 11.96
CA ARG A 291 -29.13 -6.38 11.63
C ARG A 291 -30.38 -5.49 11.52
N PRO A 292 -30.51 -4.40 12.31
CA PRO A 292 -31.70 -3.57 12.27
C PRO A 292 -31.91 -2.94 10.88
N TYR A 293 -33.12 -3.06 10.33
CA TYR A 293 -33.48 -2.54 9.01
C TYR A 293 -33.14 -1.04 8.82
N LYS A 294 -33.29 -0.24 9.89
CA LYS A 294 -32.94 1.20 9.87
C LYS A 294 -31.46 1.50 9.57
N THR A 295 -30.57 0.51 9.67
CA THR A 295 -29.14 0.68 9.32
C THR A 295 -28.88 0.56 7.81
N GLN A 296 -29.89 0.18 7.00
CA GLN A 296 -29.74 0.08 5.55
C GLN A 296 -29.60 1.44 4.86
N VAL A 297 -29.84 2.56 5.55
CA VAL A 297 -29.60 3.92 5.02
C VAL A 297 -28.12 4.30 5.01
N CYS A 298 -27.25 3.49 5.63
CA CYS A 298 -25.81 3.69 5.64
C CYS A 298 -25.20 3.15 4.34
N LYS A 299 -25.28 3.95 3.27
CA LYS A 299 -24.82 3.58 1.92
C LYS A 299 -23.91 4.61 1.26
N LYS A 300 -23.84 5.83 1.77
CA LYS A 300 -23.02 6.88 1.17
C LYS A 300 -21.57 6.71 1.54
N VAL A 301 -20.73 6.30 0.60
CA VAL A 301 -19.29 6.10 0.83
C VAL A 301 -18.61 7.40 1.26
N MET A 302 -17.84 7.33 2.34
CA MET A 302 -16.98 8.41 2.84
C MET A 302 -15.49 8.10 2.66
N ALA A 303 -15.12 6.83 2.86
CA ALA A 303 -13.76 6.35 2.70
C ALA A 303 -13.79 4.87 2.31
N ALA A 304 -12.88 4.47 1.43
CA ALA A 304 -12.68 3.08 1.04
C ALA A 304 -11.18 2.78 1.04
N TRP A 305 -10.81 1.61 1.55
CA TRP A 305 -9.44 1.15 1.62
C TRP A 305 -9.39 -0.33 1.25
N ALA A 306 -8.35 -0.73 0.52
CA ALA A 306 -8.03 -2.12 0.24
C ALA A 306 -6.55 -2.38 0.55
N MET A 307 -6.18 -3.65 0.76
CA MET A 307 -4.80 -4.05 1.06
C MET A 307 -3.77 -3.40 0.11
N GLY A 308 -2.71 -2.85 0.70
CA GLY A 308 -1.64 -2.17 -0.04
C GLY A 308 -1.99 -0.75 -0.53
N ALA A 309 -3.17 -0.21 -0.20
CA ALA A 309 -3.48 1.19 -0.41
C ALA A 309 -2.75 2.07 0.63
N ALA A 310 -2.03 3.08 0.12
CA ALA A 310 -1.42 4.11 0.94
C ALA A 310 -2.49 5.09 1.46
N PRO A 311 -2.17 5.95 2.44
CA PRO A 311 -3.05 7.02 2.86
C PRO A 311 -3.54 7.87 1.69
N PHE A 312 -4.84 8.12 1.62
CA PHE A 312 -5.44 9.00 0.63
C PHE A 312 -5.48 10.43 1.20
N VAL A 313 -5.07 11.41 0.39
CA VAL A 313 -5.11 12.83 0.75
C VAL A 313 -5.90 13.57 -0.32
N TYR A 314 -6.94 14.30 0.09
CA TYR A 314 -7.71 15.14 -0.81
C TYR A 314 -6.85 16.30 -1.33
N PRO A 315 -7.07 16.78 -2.57
CA PRO A 315 -6.33 17.90 -3.16
C PRO A 315 -6.58 19.22 -2.41
N GLU A 316 -5.66 20.18 -2.48
CA GLU A 316 -5.71 21.42 -1.66
C GLU A 316 -7.00 22.24 -1.84
N GLU A 317 -7.67 22.09 -2.97
CA GLU A 317 -8.87 22.83 -3.33
C GLU A 317 -10.16 22.21 -2.76
N ALA A 318 -10.14 20.93 -2.35
CA ALA A 318 -11.35 20.21 -1.95
C ALA A 318 -11.19 19.30 -0.73
N GLY A 319 -12.30 19.01 -0.05
CA GLY A 319 -12.38 17.99 1.00
C GLY A 319 -13.80 17.45 1.11
N LEU A 320 -13.98 16.24 1.63
CA LEU A 320 -15.31 15.62 1.74
C LEU A 320 -16.09 16.28 2.89
N PRO A 321 -17.26 16.90 2.64
CA PRO A 321 -18.01 17.61 3.66
C PRO A 321 -18.57 16.67 4.73
N ILE A 322 -18.51 17.10 5.99
CA ILE A 322 -19.04 16.38 7.16
C ILE A 322 -19.56 17.38 8.19
N GLY A 323 -20.69 17.09 8.85
CA GLY A 323 -21.30 17.97 9.84
C GLY A 323 -22.13 19.12 9.25
N GLY A 324 -22.70 19.93 10.14
CA GLY A 324 -23.70 20.95 9.82
C GLY A 324 -25.08 20.61 10.41
N PRO A 325 -26.02 21.57 10.37
CA PRO A 325 -27.33 21.44 11.03
C PRO A 325 -28.18 20.28 10.48
N ASP A 326 -28.03 19.97 9.20
CA ASP A 326 -28.78 18.91 8.51
C ASP A 326 -28.04 17.56 8.46
N PHE A 327 -26.84 17.48 9.04
CA PHE A 327 -26.00 16.29 8.98
C PHE A 327 -26.37 15.28 10.08
N ASN A 328 -26.61 14.03 9.67
CA ASN A 328 -26.80 12.93 10.60
C ASN A 328 -25.46 12.35 11.06
N ASN A 329 -25.25 12.25 12.38
CA ASN A 329 -23.94 11.89 12.94
C ASN A 329 -23.66 10.38 13.02
N TYR A 330 -24.43 9.54 12.35
CA TYR A 330 -24.21 8.09 12.33
C TYR A 330 -23.46 7.66 11.07
N ILE A 331 -22.52 6.74 11.26
CA ILE A 331 -21.73 6.10 10.21
C ILE A 331 -21.72 4.59 10.42
N MET A 332 -21.39 3.85 9.37
CA MET A 332 -21.17 2.42 9.42
C MET A 332 -19.77 2.12 8.87
N LEU A 333 -18.96 1.42 9.67
CA LEU A 333 -17.76 0.75 9.16
C LEU A 333 -18.16 -0.63 8.67
N GLU A 334 -17.75 -0.98 7.45
CA GLU A 334 -17.76 -2.34 6.94
C GLU A 334 -16.31 -2.84 6.82
N VAL A 335 -16.03 -4.00 7.38
CA VAL A 335 -14.73 -4.68 7.25
C VAL A 335 -14.96 -6.02 6.58
N HIS A 336 -14.29 -6.25 5.46
CA HIS A 336 -14.25 -7.54 4.80
C HIS A 336 -12.99 -8.30 5.22
N TYR A 337 -13.19 -9.43 5.89
CA TYR A 337 -12.15 -10.37 6.23
C TYR A 337 -12.13 -11.52 5.20
N ASN A 338 -10.97 -11.77 4.61
CA ASN A 338 -10.69 -12.93 3.79
C ASN A 338 -9.76 -13.87 4.58
N ASN A 339 -10.30 -14.98 5.11
CA ASN A 339 -9.62 -15.93 5.98
C ASN A 339 -9.58 -17.33 5.34
N PRO A 340 -8.83 -17.51 4.23
CA PRO A 340 -8.77 -18.79 3.51
C PRO A 340 -8.20 -19.94 4.34
N GLY A 341 -7.33 -19.64 5.32
CA GLY A 341 -6.80 -20.62 6.26
C GLY A 341 -7.75 -21.03 7.38
N LEU A 342 -8.98 -20.47 7.42
CA LEU A 342 -10.01 -20.73 8.45
C LEU A 342 -9.47 -20.62 9.88
N ARG A 343 -8.57 -19.65 10.09
CA ARG A 343 -7.88 -19.45 11.37
C ARG A 343 -8.89 -19.01 12.44
N LYS A 344 -8.68 -19.50 13.67
CA LYS A 344 -9.50 -19.20 14.86
C LYS A 344 -8.74 -18.32 15.83
N GLY A 345 -9.49 -17.64 16.71
CA GLY A 345 -8.93 -16.89 17.84
C GLY A 345 -8.29 -15.55 17.48
N MET A 346 -8.54 -15.04 16.26
CA MET A 346 -8.14 -13.70 15.86
C MET A 346 -9.16 -12.69 16.39
N VAL A 347 -8.66 -11.63 17.02
CA VAL A 347 -9.47 -10.53 17.54
C VAL A 347 -9.07 -9.25 16.82
N ASP A 348 -10.01 -8.65 16.11
CA ASP A 348 -9.76 -7.48 15.29
C ASP A 348 -10.36 -6.21 15.87
N SER A 349 -9.65 -5.09 15.73
CA SER A 349 -10.16 -3.74 15.94
C SER A 349 -9.66 -2.80 14.84
N SER A 350 -9.54 -3.33 13.62
CA SER A 350 -9.12 -2.57 12.45
C SER A 350 -10.22 -1.58 12.01
N GLY A 351 -9.83 -0.58 11.23
CA GLY A 351 -10.75 0.40 10.67
C GLY A 351 -10.04 1.50 9.91
N ILE A 352 -10.70 2.67 9.82
CA ILE A 352 -10.19 3.82 9.07
C ILE A 352 -10.04 5.01 10.01
N ARG A 353 -8.88 5.67 9.94
CA ARG A 353 -8.63 6.97 10.57
C ARG A 353 -8.96 8.08 9.60
N LEU A 354 -9.85 8.98 10.01
CA LEU A 354 -10.23 10.18 9.28
C LEU A 354 -9.50 11.40 9.85
N TYR A 355 -9.05 12.29 8.96
CA TYR A 355 -8.44 13.58 9.29
C TYR A 355 -9.43 14.68 8.94
N VAL A 356 -10.04 15.29 9.95
CA VAL A 356 -11.14 16.24 9.82
C VAL A 356 -10.69 17.64 10.21
N THR A 357 -11.00 18.63 9.38
CA THR A 357 -10.68 20.05 9.63
C THR A 357 -11.93 20.93 9.66
N PRO A 358 -12.00 21.93 10.55
CA PRO A 358 -12.99 22.99 10.44
C PRO A 358 -12.57 24.07 9.42
N ASN A 359 -11.30 24.07 8.97
CA ASN A 359 -10.80 25.00 7.97
C ASN A 359 -11.17 24.46 6.58
N VAL A 360 -12.44 24.63 6.21
CA VAL A 360 -12.98 24.12 4.94
C VAL A 360 -12.23 24.69 3.74
N ARG A 361 -11.92 23.83 2.79
CA ARG A 361 -11.35 24.18 1.48
C ARG A 361 -12.43 24.76 0.58
N LYS A 362 -12.01 25.25 -0.60
CA LYS A 362 -12.87 25.99 -1.53
C LYS A 362 -14.05 25.15 -2.03
N TYR A 363 -13.83 23.86 -2.29
CA TYR A 363 -14.82 22.96 -2.87
C TYR A 363 -15.16 21.80 -1.94
N ASP A 364 -16.39 21.31 -2.05
CA ASP A 364 -16.79 20.03 -1.48
C ASP A 364 -16.46 18.93 -2.47
N ALA A 365 -15.76 17.91 -2.00
CA ALA A 365 -15.57 16.69 -2.75
C ALA A 365 -16.81 15.78 -2.62
N GLY A 366 -17.03 14.95 -3.62
CA GLY A 366 -18.02 13.86 -3.59
C GLY A 366 -17.36 12.55 -4.02
N VAL A 367 -18.00 11.43 -3.67
CA VAL A 367 -17.63 10.09 -4.13
C VAL A 367 -18.76 9.60 -5.03
N ILE A 368 -18.41 9.10 -6.21
CA ILE A 368 -19.35 8.47 -7.14
C ILE A 368 -18.93 7.03 -7.37
N GLU A 369 -19.88 6.12 -7.25
CA GLU A 369 -19.72 4.72 -7.63
C GLU A 369 -20.28 4.55 -9.05
N LEU A 370 -19.44 4.05 -9.96
CA LEU A 370 -19.81 3.82 -11.35
C LEU A 370 -19.62 2.33 -11.64
N GLY A 371 -20.65 1.68 -12.18
CA GLY A 371 -20.56 0.28 -12.54
C GLY A 371 -21.89 -0.44 -12.59
N LEU A 372 -21.84 -1.73 -12.28
CA LEU A 372 -22.97 -2.65 -12.27
C LEU A 372 -23.60 -2.67 -10.88
N GLU A 373 -24.92 -2.80 -10.82
CA GLU A 373 -25.62 -3.06 -9.56
C GLU A 373 -25.32 -4.49 -9.05
N TYR A 374 -25.20 -4.65 -7.74
CA TYR A 374 -25.01 -5.96 -7.08
C TYR A 374 -26.30 -6.79 -7.08
N THR A 375 -26.64 -7.37 -8.23
CA THR A 375 -27.84 -8.22 -8.38
C THR A 375 -27.52 -9.50 -9.16
N ASP A 376 -28.26 -10.57 -8.87
CA ASP A 376 -28.13 -11.87 -9.56
C ASP A 376 -28.48 -11.82 -11.06
N LYS A 377 -29.00 -10.68 -11.55
CA LYS A 377 -29.21 -10.44 -12.99
C LYS A 377 -27.89 -10.25 -13.73
N MET A 378 -26.82 -9.89 -13.01
CA MET A 378 -25.47 -9.73 -13.55
C MET A 378 -24.71 -11.04 -13.34
N ALA A 379 -24.80 -11.95 -14.31
CA ALA A 379 -24.20 -13.28 -14.21
C ALA A 379 -23.20 -13.54 -15.34
N ILE A 380 -22.10 -14.22 -15.01
CA ILE A 380 -21.09 -14.69 -15.98
C ILE A 380 -21.36 -16.17 -16.26
N PRO A 381 -21.63 -16.57 -17.51
CA PRO A 381 -21.79 -17.97 -17.85
C PRO A 381 -20.52 -18.79 -17.57
N PRO A 382 -20.65 -20.03 -17.05
CA PRO A 382 -19.49 -20.86 -16.76
C PRO A 382 -18.75 -21.27 -18.05
N LYS A 383 -17.42 -21.46 -17.93
CA LYS A 383 -16.52 -21.94 -19.01
C LYS A 383 -16.29 -20.97 -20.19
N LEU A 384 -16.68 -19.71 -20.06
CA LEU A 384 -16.25 -18.68 -21.01
C LEU A 384 -14.86 -18.16 -20.62
N GLU A 385 -13.96 -18.07 -21.60
CA GLU A 385 -12.61 -17.51 -21.41
C GLU A 385 -12.66 -16.00 -21.13
N ASP A 386 -13.57 -15.31 -21.81
CA ASP A 386 -13.87 -13.90 -21.64
C ASP A 386 -15.39 -13.65 -21.75
N PHE A 387 -15.90 -12.78 -20.89
CA PHE A 387 -17.29 -12.31 -20.90
C PHE A 387 -17.37 -10.92 -20.28
N THR A 388 -17.77 -9.94 -21.09
CA THR A 388 -17.84 -8.54 -20.64
C THR A 388 -19.20 -8.23 -20.03
N LEU A 389 -19.19 -7.68 -18.81
CA LEU A 389 -20.35 -7.00 -18.22
C LEU A 389 -20.11 -5.48 -18.24
N SER A 390 -21.12 -4.69 -18.61
CA SER A 390 -20.99 -3.24 -18.76
C SER A 390 -22.06 -2.50 -17.95
N GLY A 391 -21.63 -1.57 -17.10
CA GLY A 391 -22.49 -0.61 -16.40
C GLY A 391 -22.41 0.78 -17.05
N TYR A 392 -23.47 1.57 -16.91
CA TYR A 392 -23.59 2.86 -17.60
C TYR A 392 -24.10 3.95 -16.66
N CYS A 393 -23.53 5.15 -16.78
CA CYS A 393 -24.12 6.39 -16.26
C CYS A 393 -24.70 7.16 -17.46
N ILE A 394 -26.02 7.04 -17.66
CA ILE A 394 -26.70 7.60 -18.83
C ILE A 394 -26.79 9.12 -18.76
N ALA A 395 -26.99 9.77 -19.90
CA ALA A 395 -27.08 11.23 -19.99
C ALA A 395 -28.19 11.79 -19.10
N GLU A 396 -29.32 11.10 -18.99
CA GLU A 396 -30.45 11.46 -18.14
C GLU A 396 -30.09 11.46 -16.65
N CYS A 397 -29.13 10.62 -16.22
CA CYS A 397 -28.64 10.57 -14.84
C CYS A 397 -27.73 11.78 -14.51
N THR A 398 -27.05 12.31 -15.53
CA THR A 398 -26.13 13.45 -15.42
C THR A 398 -26.75 14.78 -15.84
N ALA A 399 -27.98 14.76 -16.35
CA ALA A 399 -28.73 15.95 -16.70
C ALA A 399 -29.09 16.72 -15.41
N VAL A 400 -28.64 17.97 -15.34
CA VAL A 400 -28.85 18.89 -14.20
C VAL A 400 -30.05 19.79 -14.46
#